data_AF-A0A1E7RA98-F1
#
_entry.id   AF-A0A1E7RA98-F1
#
_cell.length_a   1.000
_cell.length_b   1.000
_cell.length_c   1.000
_cell.angle_alpha   90.00
_cell.angle_beta   90.00
_cell.angle_gamma   90.00
#
_symmetry.space_group_name_H-M   'P 1'
#
loop_
_entity.id
_entity.type
_entity.pdbx_description
1 polymer ?
#
loop_
_entity_poly.entity_id
_entity_poly.type
_entity_poly.pdbx_seq_one_letter_code
_entity_poly.pdbx_strand_id
1 'polypeptide(L)'
;MPDSLTISIKQLDTRGLRCPEPVMMLHQAIRKSQSGDVIEVFATDPSTSWDIPKFCMHLGHTLLQQQEQDIEGKKEYYYQIQKK
;
A
#
# COMPACT_ATOMS: atom_id res chain seq x y z
N MET A 1 9.52 -29.92 8.24
CA MET A 1 9.12 -29.00 7.16
C MET A 1 8.35 -27.85 7.80
N PRO A 2 8.90 -26.63 7.84
CA PRO A 2 8.09 -25.45 8.08
C PRO A 2 8.22 -24.50 6.89
N ASP A 3 7.28 -24.63 5.95
CA ASP A 3 7.00 -23.60 4.95
C ASP A 3 6.19 -22.50 5.65
N SER A 4 6.83 -21.83 6.61
CA SER A 4 6.26 -20.67 7.29
C SER A 4 6.90 -19.45 6.67
N LEU A 5 6.42 -19.08 5.49
CA LEU A 5 6.57 -17.71 5.00
C LEU A 5 5.91 -16.79 6.04
N THR A 6 6.67 -16.30 7.00
CA THR A 6 6.31 -15.14 7.81
C THR A 6 6.38 -13.93 6.90
N ILE A 7 5.36 -13.75 6.06
CA ILE A 7 5.15 -12.51 5.33
C ILE A 7 4.61 -11.53 6.36
N SER A 8 5.39 -10.51 6.71
CA SER A 8 4.95 -9.46 7.62
C SER A 8 4.08 -8.50 6.82
N ILE A 9 2.79 -8.74 6.89
CA ILE A 9 1.80 -7.92 6.20
C ILE A 9 1.57 -6.66 7.05
N LYS A 10 1.84 -5.49 6.48
CA LYS A 10 1.72 -4.21 7.18
C LYS A 10 0.54 -3.44 6.63
N GLN A 11 -0.51 -3.30 7.43
CA GLN A 11 -1.71 -2.56 7.06
C GLN A 11 -1.56 -1.09 7.44
N LEU A 12 -1.81 -0.20 6.48
CA LEU A 12 -1.77 1.25 6.63
C LEU A 12 -3.14 1.81 6.27
N ASP A 13 -3.84 2.27 7.29
CA ASP A 13 -5.09 2.99 7.12
C ASP A 13 -4.81 4.48 6.89
N THR A 14 -5.01 4.90 5.65
CA THR A 14 -4.88 6.30 5.20
C THR A 14 -6.22 6.90 4.79
N ARG A 15 -7.32 6.33 5.30
CA ARG A 15 -8.70 6.76 5.05
C ARG A 15 -8.85 8.23 5.49
N GLY A 16 -9.10 9.13 4.54
CA GLY A 16 -9.22 10.58 4.77
C GLY A 16 -7.92 11.40 4.72
N LEU A 17 -6.75 10.77 4.52
CA LEU A 17 -5.46 11.46 4.39
C LEU A 17 -5.15 11.73 2.92
N ARG A 18 -4.81 12.99 2.62
CA ARG A 18 -4.38 13.43 1.29
C ARG A 18 -2.86 13.36 1.15
N CYS A 19 -2.39 13.30 -0.08
CA CYS A 19 -0.96 13.32 -0.38
C CYS A 19 -0.29 14.54 0.26
N PRO A 20 0.90 14.37 0.88
CA PRO A 20 1.87 13.28 0.67
C PRO A 20 1.93 12.19 1.77
N GLU A 21 0.95 12.12 2.67
CA GLU A 21 1.04 11.20 3.82
C GLU A 21 1.05 9.69 3.52
N PRO A 22 0.24 9.12 2.59
CA PRO A 22 0.21 7.65 2.39
C PRO A 22 1.53 7.10 1.89
N VAL A 23 2.19 7.89 1.04
CA VAL A 23 3.50 7.61 0.47
C VAL A 23 4.58 7.61 1.56
N MET A 24 4.58 8.62 2.44
CA MET A 24 5.52 8.67 3.57
C MET A 24 5.31 7.53 4.57
N MET A 25 4.06 7.15 4.84
CA MET A 25 3.77 6.00 5.70
C MET A 25 4.24 4.68 5.06
N LEU A 26 4.01 4.50 3.76
CA LEU A 26 4.49 3.34 3.02
C LEU A 26 6.02 3.26 3.07
N HIS A 27 6.73 4.38 2.85
CA HIS A 27 8.18 4.45 2.99
C HIS A 27 8.65 4.01 4.38
N GLN A 28 7.99 4.50 5.44
CA GLN A 28 8.38 4.20 6.81
C GLN A 28 8.06 2.73 7.18
N ALA A 29 6.96 2.18 6.67
CA ALA A 29 6.61 0.77 6.83
C ALA A 29 7.62 -0.13 6.10
N ILE A 30 7.93 0.15 4.83
CA ILE A 30 8.91 -0.56 4.00
C ILE A 30 10.31 -0.50 4.61
N ARG A 31 10.70 0.65 5.17
CA ARG A 31 12.00 0.79 5.85
C ARG A 31 12.07 -0.03 7.14
N LYS A 32 10.94 -0.23 7.82
CA LYS A 32 10.83 -1.09 9.01
C LYS A 32 10.64 -2.58 8.66
N SER A 33 10.25 -2.89 7.42
CA SER A 33 10.03 -4.26 6.93
C SER A 33 11.24 -4.80 6.15
N GLN A 34 11.36 -6.11 6.04
CA GLN A 34 12.41 -6.82 5.31
C GLN A 34 12.02 -7.03 3.84
N SER A 35 13.02 -7.30 2.99
CA SER A 35 12.78 -7.62 1.58
C SER A 35 11.89 -8.85 1.45
N GLY A 36 10.81 -8.74 0.69
CA GLY A 36 9.75 -9.75 0.57
C GLY A 36 8.46 -9.45 1.34
N ASP A 37 8.48 -8.49 2.27
CA ASP A 37 7.29 -8.08 3.00
C ASP A 37 6.27 -7.33 2.14
N VAL A 38 5.01 -7.44 2.54
CA VAL A 38 3.85 -6.88 1.84
C VAL A 38 3.22 -5.79 2.68
N ILE A 39 2.88 -4.66 2.05
CA ILE A 39 2.26 -3.51 2.69
C ILE A 39 0.91 -3.28 2.02
N GLU A 40 -0.13 -3.25 2.83
CA GLU A 40 -1.51 -3.00 2.43
C GLU A 40 -1.86 -1.56 2.80
N VAL A 41 -2.42 -0.80 1.87
CA VAL A 41 -2.86 0.59 2.08
C VAL A 41 -4.34 0.68 1.79
N PHE A 42 -5.09 1.20 2.77
CA PHE A 42 -6.50 1.52 2.62
C PHE A 42 -6.65 3.04 2.52
N ALA A 43 -7.26 3.52 1.46
CA ALA A 43 -7.54 4.93 1.23
C ALA A 43 -8.99 5.09 0.75
N THR A 44 -9.54 6.29 0.88
CA THR A 44 -10.93 6.59 0.43
C THR A 44 -10.97 7.73 -0.58
N ASP A 45 -9.82 8.11 -1.13
CA ASP A 45 -9.66 9.28 -1.98
C ASP A 45 -9.12 8.85 -3.36
N PRO A 46 -9.69 9.38 -4.47
CA PRO A 46 -9.26 9.04 -5.82
C PRO A 46 -7.81 9.45 -6.13
N SER A 47 -7.24 10.40 -5.39
CA SER A 47 -5.87 10.86 -5.61
C SER A 47 -4.84 9.74 -5.39
N THR A 48 -5.16 8.78 -4.52
CA THR A 48 -4.28 7.64 -4.20
C THR A 48 -4.05 6.72 -5.40
N SER A 49 -4.98 6.67 -6.36
CA SER A 49 -4.85 5.85 -7.59
C SER A 49 -3.73 6.36 -8.50
N TRP A 50 -3.42 7.66 -8.45
CA TRP A 50 -2.32 8.27 -9.21
C TRP A 50 -1.00 8.28 -8.41
N ASP A 51 -1.08 8.52 -7.09
CA ASP A 51 0.11 8.63 -6.25
C ASP A 51 0.79 7.28 -5.95
N ILE A 52 0.01 6.22 -5.66
CA ILE A 52 0.56 4.89 -5.35
C ILE A 52 1.44 4.34 -6.48
N PRO A 53 0.98 4.25 -7.75
CA PRO A 53 1.82 3.71 -8.81
C PRO A 53 3.05 4.58 -9.06
N LYS A 54 2.91 5.91 -8.95
CA LYS A 54 4.04 6.85 -9.12
C LYS A 54 5.10 6.65 -8.04
N PHE A 55 4.69 6.43 -6.80
CA PHE A 55 5.60 6.13 -5.70
C PHE A 55 6.24 4.75 -5.82
N CYS A 56 5.46 3.74 -6.21
CA CYS A 56 5.93 2.39 -6.45
C CYS A 56 7.03 2.38 -7.53
N MET A 57 6.83 3.12 -8.62
CA MET A 57 7.84 3.35 -9.67
C MET A 57 9.09 4.07 -9.13
N HIS A 58 8.92 5.10 -8.30
CA HIS A 58 10.04 5.93 -7.83
C HIS A 58 10.99 5.18 -6.90
N LEU A 59 10.46 4.26 -6.09
CA LEU A 59 11.25 3.44 -5.18
C LEU A 59 11.65 2.07 -5.75
N GLY A 60 11.08 1.67 -6.89
CA GLY A 60 11.33 0.35 -7.49
C GLY A 60 10.70 -0.80 -6.70
N HIS A 61 9.58 -0.54 -6.01
CA HIS A 61 8.80 -1.59 -5.37
C HIS A 61 7.82 -2.21 -6.37
N THR A 62 7.24 -3.37 -6.02
CA THR A 62 6.26 -4.04 -6.87
C THR A 62 4.87 -3.82 -6.30
N LEU A 63 3.99 -3.17 -7.05
CA LEU A 63 2.57 -3.15 -6.73
C LEU A 63 2.01 -4.54 -7.07
N LEU A 64 1.61 -5.31 -6.06
CA LEU A 64 0.99 -6.62 -6.23
C LEU A 64 -0.48 -6.48 -6.61
N GLN A 65 -1.19 -5.59 -5.93
CA GLN A 65 -2.63 -5.47 -6.08
C GLN A 65 -3.06 -4.02 -5.93
N GLN A 66 -4.05 -3.62 -6.72
CA GLN A 66 -4.79 -2.38 -6.55
C GLN A 66 -6.26 -2.72 -6.78
N GLN A 67 -7.09 -2.36 -5.82
CA GLN A 67 -8.54 -2.47 -5.90
C GLN A 67 -9.15 -1.13 -5.59
N GLU A 68 -10.18 -0.81 -6.34
CA GLU A 68 -11.09 0.28 -6.05
C GLU A 68 -12.47 -0.33 -5.88
N GLN A 69 -13.13 -0.02 -4.77
CA GLN A 69 -14.49 -0.44 -4.46
C GLN A 69 -15.33 0.81 -4.29
N ASP A 70 -16.45 0.86 -5.00
CA ASP A 70 -17.49 1.84 -4.74
C ASP A 70 -18.56 1.15 -3.89
N ILE A 71 -18.64 1.53 -2.62
CA ILE A 71 -19.60 0.98 -1.67
C ILE A 71 -20.57 2.11 -1.31
N GLU A 72 -21.78 2.05 -1.85
CA GLU A 72 -22.89 2.93 -1.47
C GLU A 72 -22.55 4.43 -1.60
N GLY A 73 -21.81 4.80 -2.67
CA GLY A 73 -21.37 6.18 -2.93
C GLY A 73 -20.09 6.59 -2.22
N LYS A 74 -19.42 5.68 -1.49
CA LYS A 74 -18.09 5.87 -0.93
C LYS A 74 -17.07 5.07 -1.73
N LYS A 75 -16.08 5.77 -2.27
CA LYS A 75 -14.96 5.14 -2.97
C LYS A 75 -13.91 4.71 -1.94
N GLU A 76 -13.78 3.42 -1.74
CA GLU A 76 -12.67 2.80 -1.03
C GLU A 76 -11.62 2.32 -2.02
N TYR A 77 -10.36 2.47 -1.66
CA TYR A 77 -9.22 2.09 -2.45
C TYR A 77 -8.29 1.25 -1.58
N TYR A 78 -7.88 0.12 -2.12
CA TYR A 78 -7.00 -0.82 -1.49
C TYR A 78 -5.79 -1.06 -2.38
N TYR A 79 -4.59 -0.98 -1.81
CA TYR A 79 -3.35 -1.21 -2.54
C TYR A 79 -2.49 -2.17 -1.77
N GLN A 80 -1.86 -3.11 -2.47
CA GLN A 80 -0.96 -4.09 -1.90
C GLN A 80 0.38 -3.96 -2.62
N ILE A 81 1.43 -3.61 -1.89
CA ILE A 81 2.76 -3.35 -2.40
C ILE A 81 3.73 -4.32 -1.75
N GLN A 82 4.51 -5.04 -2.54
CA GLN A 82 5.59 -5.88 -2.07
C GLN A 82 6.93 -5.16 -2.20
N LYS A 83 7.67 -5.16 -1.11
CA LYS A 83 9.07 -4.75 -1.11
C LYS A 83 9.90 -5.84 -1.77
N LYS A 84 10.66 -5.47 -2.81
CA LYS A 84 11.69 -6.32 -3.39
C LYS A 84 13.02 -6.14 -2.67
#